data_AF-A0A3D6DL13-F1
#
_entry.id   AF-A0A3D6DL13-F1
#
_cell.length_a   1.000
_cell.length_b   1.000
_cell.length_c   1.000
_cell.angle_alpha   90.00
_cell.angle_beta   90.00
_cell.angle_gamma   90.00
#
_symmetry.space_group_name_H-M   'P 1'
#
loop_
_entity.id
_entity.type
_entity.pdbx_description
1 polymer ?
#
loop_
_entity_poly.entity_id
_entity_poly.type
_entity_poly.pdbx_seq_one_letter_code
_entity_poly.pdbx_strand_id
1 'polypeptide(L)' 'MKTIQFREAICEAMSEEMRRDETIYLMGEEVAEYNGAYKASKGMLD' A
#
# COMPACT_ATOMS: atom_id res chain seq x y z
N MET A 1 -2.01 18.37 10.51
CA MET A 1 -2.72 17.30 9.77
C MET A 1 -2.39 17.44 8.30
N LYS A 2 -2.01 16.33 7.66
CA LYS A 2 -1.81 16.28 6.21
C LYS A 2 -3.16 16.00 5.55
N THR A 3 -3.50 16.73 4.50
CA THR A 3 -4.68 16.42 3.68
C THR A 3 -4.25 15.48 2.55
N ILE A 4 -4.73 14.25 2.58
CA ILE A 4 -4.46 13.21 1.58
C ILE A 4 -5.75 12.48 1.21
N GLN A 5 -5.76 11.81 0.07
CA GLN A 5 -6.83 10.90 -0.33
C GLN A 5 -6.84 9.70 0.61
N PHE A 6 -8.03 9.13 0.83
CA PHE A 6 -8.19 7.96 1.69
C PHE A 6 -7.30 6.78 1.27
N ARG A 7 -7.15 6.52 -0.03
CA ARG A 7 -6.26 5.48 -0.56
C ARG A 7 -4.77 5.72 -0.24
N GLU A 8 -4.35 6.98 -0.15
CA GLU A 8 -2.97 7.33 0.19
C GLU A 8 -2.72 7.06 1.68
N ALA A 9 -3.71 7.33 2.54
CA ALA A 9 -3.62 6.99 3.96
C ALA A 9 -3.49 5.47 4.18
N ILE A 10 -4.25 4.65 3.44
CA ILE A 10 -4.12 3.18 3.47
C ILE A 10 -2.74 2.75 2.98
N CYS A 11 -2.27 3.29 1.85
CA CYS A 11 -0.96 2.96 1.28
C CYS A 11 0.18 3.31 2.24
N GLU A 12 0.13 4.50 2.86
CA GLU A 12 1.12 4.96 3.84
C GLU A 12 1.16 4.02 5.05
N ALA A 13 0.00 3.67 5.62
CA ALA A 13 -0.10 2.78 6.77
C ALA A 13 0.41 1.36 6.48
N MET A 14 -0.01 0.75 5.35
CA MET A 14 0.48 -0.58 4.96
C MET A 14 1.99 -0.57 4.74
N SER A 15 2.50 0.45 4.07
CA SER A 15 3.93 0.56 3.78
C SER A 15 4.77 0.78 5.04
N GLU A 16 4.24 1.49 6.04
CA GLU A 16 4.91 1.68 7.33
C GLU A 16 5.07 0.36 8.07
N GLU A 17 4.00 -0.42 8.21
CA GLU A 17 4.04 -1.70 8.92
C GLU A 17 4.89 -2.73 8.18
N MET A 18 4.81 -2.80 6.84
CA MET A 18 5.67 -3.69 6.04
C MET A 18 7.17 -3.35 6.15
N ARG A 19 7.53 -2.08 6.37
CA ARG A 19 8.92 -1.69 6.64
C ARG A 19 9.37 -2.01 8.06
N ARG A 20 8.43 -2.08 9.00
CA ARG A 20 8.70 -2.35 10.42
C ARG A 20 8.83 -3.84 10.71
N ASP A 21 8.08 -4.67 10.00
CA ASP A 21 8.00 -6.11 10.21
C ASP A 21 8.05 -6.86 8.87
N GLU A 22 9.17 -7.57 8.65
CA GLU A 22 9.44 -8.35 7.43
C GLU A 22 8.51 -9.56 7.25
N THR A 23 7.67 -9.88 8.25
CA THR A 23 6.67 -10.95 8.17
C THR A 23 5.32 -10.49 7.60
N ILE A 24 5.16 -9.20 7.33
CA ILE A 24 3.95 -8.63 6.75
C ILE A 24 4.03 -8.66 5.22
N TYR A 25 3.03 -9.29 4.60
CA TYR A 25 2.92 -9.40 3.15
C TYR A 25 1.57 -8.87 2.67
N LEU A 26 1.56 -8.23 1.50
CA LEU A 26 0.34 -7.87 0.78
C LEU A 26 0.11 -8.88 -0.35
N MET A 27 -1.05 -9.53 -0.35
CA MET A 27 -1.44 -10.50 -1.38
C MET A 27 -2.87 -10.25 -1.82
N GLY A 28 -3.15 -10.48 -3.10
CA GLY A 28 -4.47 -10.31 -3.70
C GLY A 28 -4.38 -10.17 -5.21
N GLU A 29 -5.54 -10.12 -5.87
CA GLU A 29 -5.61 -9.85 -7.30
C GLU A 29 -5.04 -8.46 -7.61
N GLU A 30 -4.13 -8.38 -8.58
CA GLU A 30 -3.67 -7.11 -9.17
C GLU A 30 -2.97 -6.13 -8.20
N VAL A 31 -2.66 -6.55 -6.96
CA VAL A 31 -2.10 -5.66 -5.92
C VAL A 31 -0.68 -5.17 -6.21
N ALA A 32 0.08 -5.89 -7.05
CA ALA A 32 1.46 -5.56 -7.40
C ALA A 32 1.52 -4.64 -8.63
N GLU A 33 1.73 -5.18 -9.83
CA GLU A 33 1.90 -4.44 -11.10
C GLU A 33 0.77 -3.43 -11.40
N TYR A 34 -0.47 -3.79 -11.06
CA TYR A 34 -1.64 -2.94 -11.30
C TYR A 34 -1.95 -2.00 -10.13
N ASN A 35 -1.21 -2.08 -9.03
CA ASN A 35 -1.38 -1.26 -7.82
C ASN A 35 -2.79 -1.38 -7.18
N GLY A 36 -3.51 -2.47 -7.48
CA GLY A 36 -4.89 -2.72 -7.08
C GLY A 36 -5.93 -1.83 -7.80
N ALA A 37 -7.20 -2.24 -7.71
CA ALA A 37 -8.32 -1.56 -8.37
C ALA A 37 -8.47 -0.08 -7.97
N TYR A 38 -8.15 0.25 -6.71
CA TYR A 38 -8.27 1.60 -6.16
C TYR A 38 -6.95 2.37 -6.08
N LYS A 39 -5.83 1.80 -6.55
CA LYS A 39 -4.48 2.38 -6.40
C LYS A 39 -4.05 2.55 -4.95
N ALA A 40 -4.44 1.59 -4.09
CA ALA A 40 -4.13 1.58 -2.66
C ALA A 40 -2.77 0.96 -2.34
N SER A 41 -2.14 0.27 -3.29
CA SER A 41 -0.78 -0.28 -3.18
C SER A 41 0.20 0.37 -4.15
N LYS A 42 -0.07 1.64 -4.52
CA LYS A 42 0.68 2.36 -5.53
C LYS A 42 2.15 2.53 -5.12
N GLY A 43 3.06 1.96 -5.92
CA GLY A 43 4.51 2.07 -5.71
C GLY A 43 5.05 1.18 -4.59
N MET A 44 4.32 0.14 -4.18
CA MET A 44 4.80 -0.85 -3.20
C MET A 44 5.61 -1.99 -3.82
N LEU A 45 5.59 -2.13 -5.15
CA LEU A 45 6.39 -3.11 -5.89
C LEU A 45 7.76 -2.55 -6.36
N ASP A 46 7.88 -1.22 -6.44
CA ASP A 46 9.09 -0.51 -6.88
C ASP A 46 10.17 -0.49 -5.78
#